data_AF-K1Y465-F1
#
_entry.id   AF-K1Y465-F1
#
_cell.length_a   1.000
_cell.length_b   1.000
_cell.length_c   1.000
_cell.angle_alpha   90.00
_cell.angle_beta   90.00
_cell.angle_gamma   90.00
#
_symmetry.space_group_name_H-M   'P 1'
#
loop_
_entity.id
_entity.type
_entity.pdbx_description
1 polymer ?
#
loop_
_entity_poly.entity_id
_entity_poly.type
_entity_poly.pdbx_seq_one_letter_code
_entity_poly.pdbx_strand_id
1 'polypeptide(L)'
;MGFCETLVKNISSETYFDEVSEQIKNAKKSIYIVLSDFSCRTNDPENKVLNIIKTLTLAYMEGININVVFNASNHIMLSASSDSVKDYGYELLKTSNVPVSMIKEPVIYSTLIIIDNSTVIEGTQPFVSNIDFRKNYYSNTLINSPELAVLKLKELNSWNIAENAITGEFQFTGKYYHLSDNIINKKFFNLVLKSNENTLFDFYLLLLLQHAAKQKEWFYINGPDILSKIDSKTRTKIESRKIVNAYLEKLSKLDLLKFEQNESEDIKISILTNNSKSNYFKIPANFFLFDCLKDMVLLQKVIYLLILDASTKTGKFPVFEMDEKLEKYFMNMKAHVFKDNLIKLEKNLLIEPAYSSNLSLNVPAFIILDPKDKVATDKGFAILKHQYGEEKVEKARFMAAQFNKEKDSELVKDVLYYIEELSFMEVQKIFKYVYELPLNSAQRNFIEIKKNMAKRLFSKLDSKE
;
A
#
# COMPACT_ATOMS: atom_id res chain seq x y z
N MET A 1 -8.84 19.90 -54.47
CA MET A 1 -7.67 19.92 -53.57
C MET A 1 -8.20 19.82 -52.16
N GLY A 2 -8.28 18.60 -51.61
CA GLY A 2 -8.67 18.39 -50.22
C GLY A 2 -7.51 18.80 -49.33
N PHE A 3 -7.78 19.64 -48.33
CA PHE A 3 -6.82 19.97 -47.29
C PHE A 3 -6.33 18.67 -46.66
N CYS A 4 -5.02 18.41 -46.71
CA CYS A 4 -4.41 17.36 -45.90
C CYS A 4 -4.72 17.70 -44.44
N GLU A 5 -5.57 16.92 -43.78
CA GLU A 5 -5.66 16.94 -42.33
C GLU A 5 -4.23 16.80 -41.81
N THR A 6 -3.77 17.82 -41.09
CA THR A 6 -2.38 17.92 -40.65
C THR A 6 -2.05 16.72 -39.78
N LEU A 7 -1.27 15.77 -40.32
CA LEU A 7 -0.67 14.66 -39.57
C LEU A 7 0.22 15.15 -38.42
N VAL A 8 0.63 16.42 -38.44
CA VAL A 8 1.58 17.03 -37.52
C VAL A 8 0.97 18.32 -36.95
N LYS A 9 0.88 18.40 -35.61
CA LYS A 9 0.39 19.55 -34.84
C LYS A 9 1.49 20.01 -33.88
N ASN A 10 1.92 21.26 -34.02
CA ASN A 10 2.79 21.90 -33.03
C ASN A 10 1.98 22.18 -31.75
N ILE A 11 2.55 21.88 -30.58
CA ILE A 11 1.90 22.11 -29.29
C ILE A 11 2.70 23.16 -28.52
N SER A 12 2.06 24.26 -28.12
CA SER A 12 2.71 25.30 -27.33
C SER A 12 3.00 24.80 -25.91
N SER A 13 3.99 25.39 -25.24
CA SER A 13 4.33 25.05 -23.85
C SER A 13 3.16 25.29 -22.87
N GLU A 14 2.27 26.25 -23.17
CA GLU A 14 1.14 26.58 -22.29
C GLU A 14 0.04 25.51 -22.33
N THR A 15 -0.24 24.96 -23.51
CA THR A 15 -1.31 23.97 -23.74
C THR A 15 -0.81 22.54 -23.74
N TYR A 16 0.51 22.32 -23.59
CA TYR A 16 1.13 21.00 -23.68
C TYR A 16 0.46 19.95 -22.80
N PHE A 17 0.31 20.22 -21.49
CA PHE A 17 -0.28 19.24 -20.58
C PHE A 17 -1.79 19.04 -20.81
N ASP A 18 -2.48 20.07 -21.29
CA ASP A 18 -3.91 19.98 -21.58
C ASP A 18 -4.12 19.03 -22.77
N GLU A 19 -3.30 19.18 -23.82
CA GLU A 19 -3.30 18.30 -24.99
C GLU A 19 -2.89 16.87 -24.63
N VAL A 20 -1.81 16.68 -23.86
CA VAL A 20 -1.37 15.34 -23.43
C VAL A 20 -2.44 14.65 -22.59
N SER A 21 -3.09 15.37 -21.67
CA SER A 21 -4.18 14.82 -20.85
C SER A 21 -5.36 14.38 -21.71
N GLU A 22 -5.73 15.16 -22.73
CA GLU A 22 -6.79 14.80 -23.68
C GLU A 22 -6.44 13.53 -24.46
N GLN A 23 -5.21 13.42 -24.98
CA GLN A 23 -4.78 12.22 -25.71
C GLN A 23 -4.77 10.97 -24.83
N ILE A 24 -4.34 11.08 -23.56
CA ILE A 24 -4.37 9.97 -22.59
C ILE A 24 -5.81 9.52 -22.31
N LYS A 25 -6.75 10.46 -22.11
CA LYS A 25 -8.16 10.13 -21.85
C LYS A 25 -8.83 9.43 -23.04
N ASN A 26 -8.37 9.71 -24.26
CA ASN A 26 -8.92 9.12 -25.48
C ASN A 26 -8.25 7.78 -25.86
N ALA A 27 -7.20 7.37 -25.14
CA ALA A 27 -6.51 6.12 -25.39
C ALA A 27 -7.41 4.91 -25.13
N LYS A 28 -7.25 3.86 -25.94
CA LYS A 28 -8.10 2.66 -25.89
C LYS A 28 -7.33 1.39 -25.57
N LYS A 29 -6.03 1.33 -25.86
CA LYS A 29 -5.24 0.09 -25.81
C LYS A 29 -3.95 0.26 -25.05
N SER A 30 -3.16 1.27 -25.38
CA SER A 30 -1.81 1.38 -24.83
C SER A 30 -1.26 2.79 -24.80
N ILE A 31 -0.47 3.09 -23.78
CA ILE A 31 0.25 4.35 -23.61
C ILE A 31 1.68 4.03 -23.18
N TYR A 32 2.65 4.51 -23.94
CA TYR A 32 4.07 4.42 -23.61
C TYR A 32 4.62 5.81 -23.41
N ILE A 33 5.24 6.08 -22.26
CA ILE A 33 5.77 7.40 -21.90
C ILE A 33 7.23 7.27 -21.52
N VAL A 34 8.06 8.12 -22.08
CA VAL A 34 9.47 8.25 -21.76
C VAL A 34 9.71 9.70 -21.35
N LEU A 35 10.22 9.90 -20.13
CA LEU A 35 10.43 11.23 -19.56
C LEU A 35 11.93 11.51 -19.42
N SER A 36 12.36 12.65 -19.98
CA SER A 36 13.71 13.17 -19.76
C SER A 36 13.86 13.65 -18.33
N ASP A 37 13.10 14.68 -17.94
CA ASP A 37 13.07 15.24 -16.59
C ASP A 37 11.69 15.08 -15.95
N PHE A 38 11.68 14.62 -14.70
CA PHE A 38 10.48 14.47 -13.90
C PHE A 38 10.72 14.95 -12.47
N SER A 39 9.82 15.79 -11.96
CA SER A 39 9.77 16.11 -10.54
C SER A 39 8.38 16.61 -10.15
N CYS A 40 7.61 15.78 -9.46
CA CYS A 40 6.28 16.10 -8.96
C CYS A 40 6.22 16.05 -7.43
N ARG A 41 6.80 17.06 -6.76
CA ARG A 41 6.94 17.09 -5.28
C ARG A 41 5.78 17.75 -4.53
N THR A 42 4.70 18.06 -5.22
CA THR A 42 3.52 18.72 -4.67
C THR A 42 2.29 17.82 -4.75
N ASN A 43 1.38 17.96 -3.80
CA ASN A 43 0.05 17.37 -3.82
C ASN A 43 -1.03 18.38 -4.27
N ASP A 44 -0.60 19.53 -4.78
CA ASP A 44 -1.46 20.60 -5.30
C ASP A 44 -2.32 20.08 -6.47
N PRO A 45 -3.66 20.08 -6.35
CA PRO A 45 -4.56 19.61 -7.40
C PRO A 45 -4.53 20.47 -8.67
N GLU A 46 -4.06 21.71 -8.61
CA GLU A 46 -3.90 22.56 -9.81
C GLU A 46 -2.61 22.26 -10.58
N ASN A 47 -1.73 21.41 -10.03
CA ASN A 47 -0.47 21.07 -10.66
C ASN A 47 -0.68 20.25 -11.93
N LYS A 48 -0.32 20.82 -13.09
CA LYS A 48 -0.49 20.19 -14.42
C LYS A 48 0.20 18.82 -14.52
N VAL A 49 1.38 18.65 -13.93
CA VAL A 49 2.11 17.37 -13.93
C VAL A 49 1.37 16.33 -13.09
N LEU A 50 0.91 16.68 -11.89
CA LEU A 50 0.14 15.77 -11.04
C LEU A 50 -1.16 15.32 -11.74
N ASN A 51 -1.83 16.21 -12.46
CA ASN A 51 -3.06 15.88 -13.17
C ASN A 51 -2.85 14.87 -14.30
N ILE A 52 -1.72 14.95 -15.01
CA ILE A 52 -1.33 13.94 -15.99
C ILE A 52 -1.11 12.60 -15.31
N ILE A 53 -0.37 12.59 -14.19
CA ILE A 53 -0.09 11.37 -13.43
C ILE A 53 -1.39 10.70 -12.95
N LYS A 54 -2.33 11.47 -12.40
CA LYS A 54 -3.67 10.97 -12.03
C LYS A 54 -4.42 10.41 -13.24
N THR A 55 -4.34 11.09 -14.39
CA THR A 55 -5.01 10.63 -15.62
C THR A 55 -4.42 9.30 -16.09
N LEU A 56 -3.08 9.12 -16.02
CA LEU A 56 -2.42 7.85 -16.31
C LEU A 56 -2.83 6.75 -15.34
N THR A 57 -2.86 7.04 -14.04
CA THR A 57 -3.36 6.09 -13.03
C THR A 57 -4.78 5.64 -13.37
N LEU A 58 -5.69 6.57 -13.70
CA LEU A 58 -7.07 6.24 -14.07
C LEU A 58 -7.14 5.39 -15.34
N ALA A 59 -6.42 5.78 -16.39
CA ALA A 59 -6.36 5.02 -17.65
C ALA A 59 -5.85 3.58 -17.42
N TYR A 60 -4.84 3.40 -16.56
CA TYR A 60 -4.35 2.08 -16.18
C TYR A 60 -5.40 1.27 -15.41
N MET A 61 -6.11 1.89 -14.47
CA MET A 61 -7.21 1.26 -13.74
C MET A 61 -8.38 0.87 -14.66
N GLU A 62 -8.55 1.55 -15.79
CA GLU A 62 -9.52 1.22 -16.85
C GLU A 62 -9.04 0.10 -17.79
N GLY A 63 -7.84 -0.45 -17.56
CA GLY A 63 -7.29 -1.58 -18.30
C GLY A 63 -6.46 -1.21 -19.52
N ILE A 64 -6.13 0.07 -19.71
CA ILE A 64 -5.20 0.52 -20.76
C ILE A 64 -3.79 0.08 -20.36
N ASN A 65 -3.04 -0.49 -21.29
CA ASN A 65 -1.67 -0.93 -21.03
C ASN A 65 -0.73 0.28 -20.97
N ILE A 66 -0.21 0.61 -19.79
CA ILE A 66 0.65 1.78 -19.59
C ILE A 66 2.07 1.36 -19.22
N ASN A 67 3.07 2.00 -19.82
CA ASN A 67 4.46 1.88 -19.39
C ASN A 67 5.11 3.27 -19.33
N VAL A 68 5.67 3.61 -18.17
CA VAL A 68 6.34 4.89 -17.92
C VAL A 68 7.83 4.63 -17.68
N VAL A 69 8.69 5.27 -18.46
CA VAL A 69 10.14 5.14 -18.37
C VAL A 69 10.75 6.46 -17.91
N PHE A 70 11.49 6.41 -16.81
CA PHE A 70 12.22 7.55 -16.27
C PHE A 70 13.71 7.44 -16.56
N ASN A 71 14.34 8.58 -16.84
CA ASN A 71 15.80 8.69 -16.91
C ASN A 71 16.43 8.60 -15.49
N ALA A 72 17.23 7.57 -15.24
CA ALA A 72 17.81 7.27 -13.95
C ALA A 72 18.88 8.27 -13.49
N SER A 73 19.54 8.98 -14.43
CA SER A 73 20.54 10.01 -14.09
C SER A 73 19.94 11.16 -13.28
N ASN A 74 18.65 11.45 -13.47
CA ASN A 74 17.92 12.48 -12.74
C ASN A 74 17.43 12.01 -11.36
N HIS A 75 17.25 10.70 -11.18
CA HIS A 75 16.79 10.13 -9.91
C HIS A 75 17.93 9.91 -8.89
N ILE A 76 19.18 9.73 -9.36
CA ILE A 76 20.36 9.55 -8.50
C ILE A 76 20.71 10.85 -7.76
N MET A 77 20.44 12.04 -8.34
CA MET A 77 20.61 13.32 -7.64
C MET A 77 19.57 13.54 -6.52
N LEU A 78 18.44 12.84 -6.53
CA LEU A 78 17.40 12.94 -5.50
C LEU A 78 17.72 12.08 -4.25
N SER A 79 18.46 10.99 -4.40
CA SER A 79 18.76 10.05 -3.31
C SER A 79 20.03 10.35 -2.51
N ALA A 80 20.85 11.31 -2.95
CA ALA A 80 22.17 11.57 -2.37
C ALA A 80 22.20 12.65 -1.27
N SER A 81 21.11 13.39 -1.06
CA SER A 81 21.01 14.35 0.04
C SER A 81 20.22 13.75 1.21
N SER A 82 20.77 13.90 2.41
CA SER A 82 20.27 13.33 3.67
C SER A 82 18.91 13.85 4.15
N ASP A 83 18.18 14.62 3.33
CA ASP A 83 16.85 15.19 3.58
C ASP A 83 15.91 15.05 2.36
N SER A 84 16.08 14.03 1.52
CA SER A 84 15.42 13.90 0.22
C SER A 84 13.88 13.97 0.28
N VAL A 85 13.31 15.08 -0.19
CA VAL A 85 11.88 15.26 -0.46
C VAL A 85 11.43 14.19 -1.44
N LYS A 86 10.53 13.29 -1.01
CA LYS A 86 9.96 12.24 -1.86
C LYS A 86 9.17 12.86 -3.01
N ASP A 87 9.34 12.31 -4.21
CA ASP A 87 8.59 12.74 -5.38
C ASP A 87 7.17 12.12 -5.37
N TYR A 88 6.16 12.95 -5.12
CA TYR A 88 4.78 12.52 -4.93
C TYR A 88 4.18 11.88 -6.18
N GLY A 89 4.49 12.39 -7.37
CA GLY A 89 3.99 11.82 -8.62
C GLY A 89 4.60 10.45 -8.94
N TYR A 90 5.90 10.25 -8.67
CA TYR A 90 6.54 8.94 -8.82
C TYR A 90 5.93 7.93 -7.84
N GLU A 91 5.80 8.31 -6.56
CA GLU A 91 5.17 7.46 -5.56
C GLU A 91 3.72 7.15 -5.93
N LEU A 92 2.95 8.10 -6.47
CA LEU A 92 1.58 7.87 -6.91
C LEU A 92 1.48 6.85 -8.05
N LEU A 93 2.34 6.92 -9.07
CA LEU A 93 2.38 5.89 -10.12
C LEU A 93 2.70 4.51 -9.54
N LYS A 94 3.67 4.46 -8.62
CA LYS A 94 4.14 3.24 -7.99
C LYS A 94 3.10 2.62 -7.06
N THR A 95 2.43 3.42 -6.22
CA THR A 95 1.35 2.94 -5.34
C THR A 95 0.09 2.56 -6.12
N SER A 96 -0.09 3.14 -7.32
CA SER A 96 -1.19 2.79 -8.24
C SER A 96 -0.88 1.57 -9.13
N ASN A 97 0.26 0.91 -8.93
CA ASN A 97 0.74 -0.21 -9.74
C ASN A 97 0.87 0.08 -11.25
N VAL A 98 1.01 1.35 -11.65
CA VAL A 98 1.34 1.69 -13.03
C VAL A 98 2.77 1.20 -13.31
N PRO A 99 3.03 0.44 -14.39
CA PRO A 99 4.37 -0.03 -14.72
C PRO A 99 5.33 1.15 -14.93
N VAL A 100 6.39 1.17 -14.12
CA VAL A 100 7.40 2.21 -14.13
C VAL A 100 8.79 1.57 -14.24
N SER A 101 9.53 1.98 -15.26
CA SER A 101 10.91 1.54 -15.50
C SER A 101 11.90 2.69 -15.36
N MET A 102 13.15 2.35 -15.03
CA MET A 102 14.27 3.30 -14.96
C MET A 102 15.32 2.89 -15.99
N ILE A 103 15.84 3.85 -16.75
CA ILE A 103 16.91 3.61 -17.72
C ILE A 103 18.12 4.48 -17.42
N LYS A 104 19.32 3.88 -17.44
CA LYS A 104 20.59 4.60 -17.26
C LYS A 104 21.21 5.01 -18.59
N GLU A 105 21.08 4.16 -19.61
CA GLU A 105 21.62 4.37 -20.94
C GLU A 105 20.65 3.81 -22.00
N PRO A 106 20.36 4.53 -23.09
CA PRO A 106 20.89 5.87 -23.41
C PRO A 106 20.31 6.97 -22.51
N VAL A 107 21.03 8.10 -22.39
CA VAL A 107 20.53 9.27 -21.67
C VAL A 107 19.41 9.91 -22.48
N ILE A 108 18.25 10.07 -21.85
CA ILE A 108 17.07 10.65 -22.49
C ILE A 108 17.04 12.16 -22.26
N TYR A 109 17.09 12.92 -23.36
CA TYR A 109 16.97 14.38 -23.34
C TYR A 109 15.62 14.92 -23.83
N SER A 110 14.79 14.06 -24.42
CA SER A 110 13.47 14.41 -24.95
C SER A 110 12.37 13.55 -24.34
N THR A 111 11.22 14.15 -24.07
CA THR A 111 10.01 13.44 -23.71
C THR A 111 9.39 12.81 -24.96
N LEU A 112 8.97 11.56 -24.87
CA LEU A 112 8.30 10.81 -25.93
C LEU A 112 7.08 10.10 -25.35
N ILE A 113 5.93 10.29 -25.98
CA ILE A 113 4.67 9.64 -25.61
C ILE A 113 4.10 8.97 -26.86
N ILE A 114 3.73 7.71 -26.76
CA ILE A 114 3.14 6.92 -27.85
C ILE A 114 1.82 6.35 -27.36
N ILE A 115 0.74 6.63 -28.10
CA ILE A 115 -0.62 6.22 -27.74
C ILE A 115 -1.19 5.36 -28.86
N ASP A 116 -1.74 4.21 -28.48
CA ASP A 116 -2.44 3.23 -29.33
C ASP A 116 -1.69 2.82 -30.61
N ASN A 117 -0.35 2.91 -30.59
CA ASN A 117 0.53 2.68 -31.74
C ASN A 117 0.21 3.57 -32.95
N SER A 118 -0.39 4.75 -32.75
CA SER A 118 -0.79 5.65 -33.83
C SER A 118 -0.41 7.10 -33.59
N THR A 119 -0.48 7.56 -32.34
CA THR A 119 -0.21 8.96 -31.98
C THR A 119 1.12 9.05 -31.25
N VAL A 120 1.98 9.96 -31.69
CA VAL A 120 3.31 10.21 -31.14
C VAL A 120 3.36 11.66 -30.69
N ILE A 121 3.70 11.92 -29.44
CA ILE A 121 4.02 13.24 -28.93
C ILE A 121 5.49 13.25 -28.57
N GLU A 122 6.29 14.08 -29.21
CA GLU A 122 7.72 14.24 -28.91
C GLU A 122 8.06 15.69 -28.64
N GLY A 123 8.96 15.93 -27.69
CA GLY A 123 9.36 17.29 -27.37
C GLY A 123 10.37 17.42 -26.24
N THR A 124 10.72 18.67 -25.95
CA THR A 124 11.69 19.01 -24.90
C THR A 124 11.03 19.41 -23.58
N GLN A 125 9.69 19.38 -23.48
CA GLN A 125 8.97 19.77 -22.28
C GLN A 125 9.25 18.81 -21.11
N PRO A 126 9.86 19.31 -20.01
CA PRO A 126 10.05 18.53 -18.79
C PRO A 126 8.77 18.44 -17.95
N PHE A 127 8.63 17.36 -17.18
CA PHE A 127 7.49 17.12 -16.28
C PHE A 127 7.86 17.51 -14.85
N VAL A 128 8.04 18.81 -14.59
CA VAL A 128 8.45 19.34 -13.28
C VAL A 128 7.44 20.35 -12.73
N SER A 129 6.99 20.15 -11.48
CA SER A 129 5.91 20.89 -10.85
C SER A 129 6.14 22.39 -10.67
N ASN A 130 7.40 22.85 -10.63
CA ASN A 130 7.76 24.23 -10.29
C ASN A 130 8.27 25.04 -11.49
N ILE A 131 8.02 24.58 -12.73
CA ILE A 131 8.45 25.30 -13.92
C ILE A 131 7.41 26.34 -14.31
N ASP A 132 7.89 27.57 -14.51
CA ASP A 132 7.12 28.64 -15.14
C ASP A 132 7.16 28.45 -16.67
N PHE A 133 6.07 27.95 -17.24
CA PHE A 133 5.93 27.66 -18.66
C PHE A 133 5.88 28.92 -19.53
N ARG A 134 5.73 30.11 -18.95
CA ARG A 134 5.74 31.40 -19.67
C ARG A 134 7.15 31.95 -19.86
N LYS A 135 8.14 31.43 -19.13
CA LYS A 135 9.53 31.93 -19.14
C LYS A 135 10.48 31.10 -20.01
N ASN A 136 10.07 29.92 -20.43
CA ASN A 136 10.89 28.99 -21.20
C ASN A 136 10.15 28.56 -22.47
N TYR A 137 10.87 28.44 -23.57
CA TYR A 137 10.32 27.89 -24.81
C TYR A 137 10.68 26.41 -24.92
N TYR A 138 9.66 25.55 -25.06
CA TYR A 138 9.83 24.12 -25.32
C TYR A 138 9.22 23.76 -26.67
N SER A 139 9.94 22.96 -27.45
CA SER A 139 9.47 22.49 -28.75
C SER A 139 8.76 21.15 -28.56
N ASN A 140 7.48 21.08 -28.91
CA ASN A 140 6.66 19.88 -28.75
C ASN A 140 5.78 19.67 -29.97
N THR A 141 5.68 18.43 -30.44
CA THR A 141 4.93 18.08 -31.64
C THR A 141 4.08 16.85 -31.37
N LEU A 142 2.80 16.91 -31.76
CA LEU A 142 1.91 15.76 -31.84
C LEU A 142 1.84 15.31 -33.30
N ILE A 143 2.09 14.04 -33.53
CA ILE A 143 2.16 13.42 -34.86
C ILE A 143 1.23 12.21 -34.86
N ASN A 144 0.23 12.22 -35.73
CA ASN A 144 -0.64 11.07 -35.95
C ASN A 144 -0.07 10.23 -37.10
N SER A 145 0.87 9.32 -36.79
CA SER A 145 1.47 8.39 -37.75
C SER A 145 1.74 7.03 -37.09
N PRO A 146 1.00 5.98 -37.45
CA PRO A 146 1.27 4.62 -37.02
C PRO A 146 2.67 4.12 -37.41
N GLU A 147 3.17 4.51 -38.58
CA GLU A 147 4.51 4.12 -39.05
C GLU A 147 5.59 4.67 -38.12
N LEU A 148 5.49 5.96 -37.75
CA LEU A 148 6.41 6.59 -36.81
C LEU A 148 6.31 5.95 -35.42
N ALA A 149 5.09 5.68 -34.95
CA ALA A 149 4.87 5.03 -33.65
C ALA A 149 5.55 3.66 -33.57
N VAL A 150 5.42 2.83 -34.62
CA VAL A 150 6.08 1.52 -34.70
C VAL A 150 7.60 1.65 -34.73
N LEU A 151 8.15 2.61 -35.49
CA LEU A 151 9.59 2.86 -35.54
C LEU A 151 10.14 3.26 -34.16
N LYS A 152 9.48 4.19 -33.48
CA LYS A 152 9.86 4.65 -32.14
C LYS A 152 9.75 3.53 -31.10
N LEU A 153 8.68 2.73 -31.12
CA LEU A 153 8.56 1.57 -30.23
C LEU A 153 9.64 0.53 -30.48
N LYS A 154 10.01 0.29 -31.74
CA LYS A 154 11.11 -0.63 -32.08
C LYS A 154 12.45 -0.13 -31.56
N GLU A 155 12.70 1.18 -31.65
CA GLU A 155 13.88 1.82 -31.06
C GLU A 155 13.88 1.66 -29.53
N LEU A 156 12.76 1.94 -28.87
CA LEU A 156 12.61 1.79 -27.41
C LEU A 156 12.84 0.35 -26.94
N ASN A 157 12.32 -0.64 -27.67
CA ASN A 157 12.54 -2.05 -27.37
C ASN A 157 14.00 -2.50 -27.57
N SER A 158 14.82 -1.72 -28.28
CA SER A 158 16.25 -1.99 -28.41
C SER A 158 17.08 -1.46 -27.23
N TRP A 159 16.49 -0.60 -26.40
CA TRP A 159 17.15 -0.06 -25.22
C TRP A 159 17.17 -1.13 -24.12
N ASN A 160 18.26 -1.21 -23.35
CA ASN A 160 18.35 -2.04 -22.15
C ASN A 160 17.54 -1.39 -21.01
N ILE A 161 16.23 -1.28 -21.22
CA ILE A 161 15.28 -0.93 -20.18
C ILE A 161 15.27 -2.15 -19.27
N ALA A 162 15.79 -2.00 -18.05
CA ALA A 162 15.66 -3.06 -17.06
C ALA A 162 14.16 -3.36 -16.94
N GLU A 163 13.74 -4.57 -17.35
CA GLU A 163 12.38 -5.06 -17.22
C GLU A 163 12.04 -5.14 -15.73
N ASN A 164 11.71 -3.99 -15.14
CA ASN A 164 10.79 -3.91 -14.03
C ASN A 164 9.41 -3.59 -14.61
N ALA A 165 9.02 -4.31 -15.66
CA ALA A 165 7.62 -4.43 -16.01
C ALA A 165 6.99 -5.18 -14.84
N ILE A 166 6.44 -4.44 -13.89
CA ILE A 166 5.51 -5.00 -12.90
C ILE A 166 4.25 -5.33 -13.69
N THR A 167 4.26 -6.51 -14.31
CA THR A 167 3.05 -7.16 -14.82
C THR A 167 2.09 -7.32 -13.66
N GLY A 168 0.84 -6.90 -13.85
CA GLY A 168 -0.19 -6.82 -12.83
C GLY A 168 -0.31 -8.08 -11.96
N GLU A 169 0.30 -8.00 -10.78
CA GLU A 169 -0.05 -8.70 -9.57
C GLU A 169 0.14 -7.69 -8.44
N PHE A 170 -0.78 -7.66 -7.47
CA PHE A 170 -0.73 -6.75 -6.32
C PHE A 170 0.60 -6.97 -5.56
N GLN A 171 1.62 -6.15 -5.80
CA GLN A 171 2.92 -6.31 -5.14
C GLN A 171 2.95 -5.51 -3.85
N PHE A 172 2.91 -6.22 -2.74
CA PHE A 172 3.29 -5.72 -1.42
C PHE A 172 4.67 -5.04 -1.50
N THR A 173 4.73 -3.71 -1.33
CA THR A 173 5.96 -2.91 -1.47
C THR A 173 6.78 -2.79 -0.18
N GLY A 174 6.32 -3.42 0.91
CA GLY A 174 7.01 -3.46 2.20
C GLY A 174 8.16 -4.47 2.22
N LYS A 175 9.24 -4.15 2.94
CA LYS A 175 10.17 -5.21 3.41
C LYS A 175 9.39 -6.15 4.31
N TYR A 176 9.64 -7.46 4.22
CA TYR A 176 9.03 -8.45 5.11
C TYR A 176 10.11 -9.29 5.79
N TYR A 177 9.77 -9.78 6.98
CA TYR A 177 10.56 -10.81 7.66
C TYR A 177 9.95 -12.18 7.35
N HIS A 178 10.83 -13.18 7.17
CA HIS A 178 10.44 -14.57 7.11
C HIS A 178 10.50 -15.14 8.53
N LEU A 179 9.35 -15.33 9.17
CA LEU A 179 9.27 -15.88 10.51
C LEU A 179 8.93 -17.36 10.45
N SER A 180 9.53 -18.15 11.35
CA SER A 180 9.23 -19.57 11.49
C SER A 180 7.75 -19.78 11.80
N ASP A 181 7.11 -20.69 11.06
CA ASP A 181 5.72 -21.09 11.31
C ASP A 181 5.56 -21.93 12.58
N ASN A 182 6.66 -22.23 13.30
CA ASN A 182 6.61 -22.87 14.62
C ASN A 182 5.82 -22.06 15.66
N ILE A 183 5.64 -20.75 15.46
CA ILE A 183 4.72 -19.97 16.30
C ILE A 183 3.28 -20.45 16.14
N ILE A 184 2.91 -21.00 14.99
CA ILE A 184 1.58 -21.56 14.65
C ILE A 184 1.46 -23.03 15.09
N ASN A 185 2.48 -23.56 15.77
CA ASN A 185 2.45 -24.91 16.33
C ASN A 185 1.25 -25.09 17.27
N LYS A 186 0.44 -26.13 17.01
CA LYS A 186 -0.74 -26.49 17.80
C LYS A 186 -0.46 -26.56 19.31
N LYS A 187 0.71 -27.05 19.73
CA LYS A 187 1.07 -27.12 21.17
C LYS A 187 1.22 -25.72 21.79
N PHE A 188 1.95 -24.82 21.12
CA PHE A 188 2.17 -23.46 21.60
C PHE A 188 0.89 -22.63 21.56
N PHE A 189 0.14 -22.70 20.45
CA PHE A 189 -1.16 -22.03 20.31
C PHE A 189 -2.13 -22.47 21.40
N ASN A 190 -2.25 -23.77 21.66
CA ASN A 190 -3.14 -24.27 22.70
C ASN A 190 -2.73 -23.80 24.10
N LEU A 191 -1.43 -23.75 24.41
CA LEU A 191 -0.94 -23.24 25.69
C LEU A 191 -1.34 -21.77 25.87
N VAL A 192 -0.96 -20.94 24.89
CA VAL A 192 -1.11 -19.50 24.98
C VAL A 192 -2.59 -19.09 24.98
N LEU A 193 -3.43 -19.73 24.17
CA LEU A 193 -4.87 -19.44 24.11
C LEU A 193 -5.61 -19.89 25.39
N LYS A 194 -5.31 -21.07 25.94
CA LYS A 194 -5.96 -21.57 27.17
C LYS A 194 -5.57 -20.75 28.40
N SER A 195 -4.30 -20.36 28.48
CA SER A 195 -3.75 -19.63 29.63
C SER A 195 -3.78 -18.11 29.43
N ASN A 196 -4.29 -17.62 28.30
CA ASN A 196 -4.36 -16.20 27.92
C ASN A 196 -3.00 -15.47 28.08
N GLU A 197 -1.89 -16.13 27.70
CA GLU A 197 -0.53 -15.63 27.93
C GLU A 197 -0.05 -14.68 26.82
N ASN A 198 -0.72 -13.53 26.69
CA ASN A 198 -0.43 -12.53 25.65
C ASN A 198 1.05 -12.07 25.65
N THR A 199 1.64 -11.87 26.82
CA THR A 199 3.03 -11.40 26.93
C THR A 199 4.05 -12.49 26.57
N LEU A 200 3.76 -13.78 26.83
CA LEU A 200 4.61 -14.89 26.38
C LEU A 200 4.58 -15.01 24.85
N PHE A 201 3.39 -14.81 24.25
CA PHE A 201 3.23 -14.80 22.80
C PHE A 201 4.06 -13.69 22.15
N ASP A 202 3.94 -12.47 22.67
CA ASP A 202 4.67 -11.30 22.19
C ASP A 202 6.18 -11.48 22.33
N PHE A 203 6.61 -12.04 23.48
CA PHE A 203 8.00 -12.39 23.72
C PHE A 203 8.54 -13.34 22.64
N TYR A 204 7.83 -14.43 22.37
CA TYR A 204 8.28 -15.39 21.37
C TYR A 204 8.31 -14.81 19.96
N LEU A 205 7.30 -14.03 19.58
CA LEU A 205 7.26 -13.36 18.29
C LEU A 205 8.46 -12.39 18.09
N LEU A 206 8.84 -11.64 19.13
CA LEU A 206 10.03 -10.79 19.08
C LEU A 206 11.34 -11.58 18.97
N LEU A 207 11.44 -12.76 19.59
CA LEU A 207 12.60 -13.62 19.42
C LEU A 207 12.72 -14.13 17.98
N LEU A 208 11.61 -14.53 17.36
CA LEU A 208 11.58 -14.93 15.95
C LEU A 208 12.03 -13.79 15.03
N LEU A 209 11.58 -12.57 15.30
CA LEU A 209 12.02 -11.38 14.57
C LEU A 209 13.53 -11.16 14.68
N GLN A 210 14.09 -11.22 15.89
CA GLN A 210 15.53 -11.05 16.09
C GLN A 210 16.34 -12.13 15.38
N HIS A 211 15.86 -13.38 15.41
CA HIS A 211 16.48 -14.48 14.68
C HIS A 211 16.47 -14.21 13.17
N ALA A 212 15.32 -13.82 12.61
CA ALA A 212 15.18 -13.49 11.19
C ALA A 212 16.07 -12.31 10.76
N ALA A 213 16.20 -11.28 11.61
CA ALA A 213 17.03 -10.12 11.32
C ALA A 213 18.54 -10.42 11.41
N LYS A 214 18.96 -11.24 12.38
CA LYS A 214 20.39 -11.55 12.60
C LYS A 214 20.90 -12.65 11.67
N GLN A 215 20.03 -13.54 11.19
CA GLN A 215 20.39 -14.72 10.38
C GLN A 215 21.49 -15.59 11.02
N LYS A 216 21.52 -15.65 12.36
CA LYS A 216 22.48 -16.46 13.12
C LYS A 216 21.76 -17.59 13.83
N GLU A 217 22.40 -18.75 13.87
CA GLU A 217 21.94 -19.91 14.64
C GLU A 217 21.81 -19.57 16.13
N TRP A 218 22.78 -18.82 16.65
CA TRP A 218 22.79 -18.31 18.02
C TRP A 218 22.85 -16.77 18.03
N PHE A 219 22.04 -16.15 18.89
CA PHE A 219 22.07 -14.71 19.12
C PHE A 219 21.85 -14.34 20.58
N TYR A 220 22.36 -13.18 20.97
CA TYR A 220 22.24 -12.66 22.32
C TYR A 220 21.04 -11.72 22.45
N ILE A 221 20.37 -11.79 23.60
CA ILE A 221 19.32 -10.87 24.02
C ILE A 221 19.62 -10.26 25.39
N ASN A 222 19.23 -9.01 25.56
CA ASN A 222 19.19 -8.38 26.86
C ASN A 222 17.77 -8.53 27.45
N GLY A 223 17.64 -9.26 28.57
CA GLY A 223 16.35 -9.57 29.19
C GLY A 223 15.49 -8.34 29.54
N PRO A 224 16.03 -7.33 30.25
CA PRO A 224 15.35 -6.06 30.47
C PRO A 224 14.89 -5.35 29.18
N ASP A 225 15.76 -5.26 28.16
CA ASP A 225 15.45 -4.51 26.94
C ASP A 225 14.38 -5.19 26.07
N ILE A 226 14.32 -6.52 26.05
CA ILE A 226 13.28 -7.22 25.31
C ILE A 226 11.94 -7.16 26.04
N LEU A 227 11.95 -7.20 27.39
CA LEU A 227 10.72 -7.13 28.18
C LEU A 227 10.07 -5.75 28.11
N SER A 228 10.87 -4.68 28.09
CA SER A 228 10.36 -3.30 27.95
C SER A 228 9.67 -3.03 26.61
N LYS A 229 9.95 -3.84 25.57
CA LYS A 229 9.25 -3.78 24.27
C LYS A 229 7.87 -4.44 24.31
N ILE A 230 7.65 -5.34 25.28
CA ILE A 230 6.42 -6.15 25.38
C ILE A 230 5.45 -5.51 26.36
N ASP A 231 5.95 -5.01 27.49
CA ASP A 231 5.12 -4.27 28.43
C ASP A 231 5.84 -3.04 29.00
N SER A 232 5.03 -2.05 29.37
CA SER A 232 5.47 -0.73 29.84
C SER A 232 5.68 -0.67 31.36
N LYS A 233 5.55 -1.78 32.09
CA LYS A 233 5.70 -1.76 33.55
C LYS A 233 7.17 -1.64 33.93
N THR A 234 7.47 -0.60 34.68
CA THR A 234 8.79 -0.40 35.30
C THR A 234 9.09 -1.56 36.24
N ARG A 235 10.21 -2.24 36.02
CA ARG A 235 10.69 -3.37 36.83
C ARG A 235 12.17 -3.24 37.09
N THR A 236 12.61 -3.84 38.19
CA THR A 236 14.04 -3.99 38.45
C THR A 236 14.65 -4.95 37.42
N LYS A 237 15.96 -4.80 37.17
CA LYS A 237 16.72 -5.70 36.29
C LYS A 237 16.57 -7.18 36.69
N ILE A 238 16.49 -7.44 38.00
CA ILE A 238 16.34 -8.79 38.58
C ILE A 238 14.96 -9.37 38.25
N GLU A 239 13.89 -8.60 38.44
CA GLU A 239 12.52 -9.05 38.13
C GLU A 239 12.35 -9.31 36.64
N SER A 240 12.84 -8.41 35.78
CA SER A 240 12.78 -8.59 34.33
C SER A 240 13.48 -9.88 33.89
N ARG A 241 14.66 -10.16 34.46
CA ARG A 241 15.39 -11.42 34.20
C ARG A 241 14.62 -12.65 34.66
N LYS A 242 14.02 -12.64 35.85
CA LYS A 242 13.19 -13.76 36.35
C LYS A 242 12.03 -14.08 35.41
N ILE A 243 11.34 -13.06 34.91
CA ILE A 243 10.22 -13.21 33.97
C ILE A 243 10.72 -13.79 32.64
N VAL A 244 11.77 -13.21 32.08
CA VAL A 244 12.38 -13.68 30.82
C VAL A 244 12.84 -15.13 30.93
N ASN A 245 13.48 -15.51 32.04
CA ASN A 245 13.91 -16.89 32.28
C ASN A 245 12.72 -17.85 32.34
N ALA A 246 11.65 -17.49 33.05
CA ALA A 246 10.43 -18.30 33.09
C ALA A 246 9.80 -18.47 31.69
N TYR A 247 9.85 -17.44 30.85
CA TYR A 247 9.40 -17.53 29.45
C TYR A 247 10.29 -18.45 28.62
N LEU A 248 11.61 -18.31 28.73
CA LEU A 248 12.57 -19.16 28.02
C LEU A 248 12.45 -20.63 28.42
N GLU A 249 12.27 -20.94 29.71
CA GLU A 249 12.04 -22.30 30.19
C GLU A 249 10.75 -22.90 29.62
N LYS A 250 9.65 -22.12 29.59
CA LYS A 250 8.38 -22.55 28.99
C LYS A 250 8.54 -22.85 27.50
N LEU A 251 9.20 -21.95 26.75
CA LEU A 251 9.42 -22.12 25.31
C LEU A 251 10.37 -23.29 25.01
N SER A 252 11.38 -23.51 25.84
CA SER A 252 12.31 -24.62 25.70
C SER A 252 11.63 -25.98 25.94
N LYS A 253 10.74 -26.08 26.94
CA LYS A 253 9.91 -27.28 27.19
C LYS A 253 8.96 -27.63 26.04
N LEU A 254 8.70 -26.68 25.13
CA LEU A 254 7.89 -26.89 23.93
C LEU A 254 8.73 -27.19 22.69
N ASP A 255 10.05 -27.38 22.86
CA ASP A 255 11.01 -27.60 21.77
C ASP A 255 11.04 -26.45 20.75
N LEU A 256 10.79 -25.21 21.19
CA LEU A 256 10.78 -24.03 20.32
C LEU A 256 12.14 -23.31 20.27
N LEU A 257 12.95 -23.45 21.33
CA LEU A 257 14.26 -22.81 21.45
C LEU A 257 15.19 -23.54 22.41
N LYS A 258 16.48 -23.23 22.30
CA LYS A 258 17.53 -23.50 23.29
C LYS A 258 18.08 -22.17 23.80
N PHE A 259 18.53 -22.14 25.05
CA PHE A 259 19.17 -20.96 25.61
C PHE A 259 20.30 -21.32 26.59
N GLU A 260 21.32 -20.47 26.66
CA GLU A 260 22.43 -20.54 27.60
C GLU A 260 22.42 -19.25 28.43
N GLN A 261 22.49 -19.39 29.77
CA GLN A 261 22.49 -18.26 30.69
C GLN A 261 23.88 -18.06 31.29
N ASN A 262 24.34 -16.81 31.28
CA ASN A 262 25.43 -16.33 32.12
C ASN A 262 24.84 -15.33 33.14
N GLU A 263 25.17 -15.47 34.42
CA GLU A 263 24.53 -14.72 35.52
C GLU A 263 24.71 -13.18 35.40
N SER A 264 25.77 -12.73 34.72
CA SER A 264 26.13 -11.32 34.54
C SER A 264 25.81 -10.75 33.16
N GLU A 265 25.64 -11.57 32.12
CA GLU A 265 25.67 -11.13 30.70
C GLU A 265 24.31 -11.24 29.99
N ASP A 266 24.31 -10.96 28.69
CA ASP A 266 23.18 -11.19 27.79
C ASP A 266 22.89 -12.70 27.65
N ILE A 267 21.62 -13.05 27.47
CA ILE A 267 21.18 -14.44 27.33
C ILE A 267 21.38 -14.87 25.89
N LYS A 268 22.06 -16.01 25.68
CA LYS A 268 22.31 -16.55 24.35
C LYS A 268 21.19 -17.51 23.98
N ILE A 269 20.60 -17.35 22.80
CA ILE A 269 19.39 -18.06 22.35
C ILE A 269 19.62 -18.63 20.95
N SER A 270 19.10 -19.83 20.71
CA SER A 270 18.92 -20.41 19.37
C SER A 270 17.46 -20.82 19.21
N ILE A 271 16.83 -20.36 18.12
CA ILE A 271 15.47 -20.78 17.76
C ILE A 271 15.57 -22.13 17.06
N LEU A 272 14.78 -23.09 17.53
CA LEU A 272 14.67 -24.37 16.87
C LEU A 272 13.69 -24.21 15.70
N THR A 273 14.21 -24.10 14.48
CA THR A 273 13.42 -24.12 13.25
C THR A 273 13.53 -25.50 12.60
N ASN A 274 12.42 -26.00 12.04
CA ASN A 274 12.50 -27.18 11.18
C ASN A 274 13.13 -26.73 9.85
N ASN A 275 14.30 -27.29 9.51
CA ASN A 275 15.19 -26.88 8.41
C ASN A 275 14.59 -27.02 6.98
N SER A 276 13.28 -27.19 6.81
CA SER A 276 12.66 -27.15 5.48
C SER A 276 12.47 -25.71 5.04
N LYS A 277 12.90 -25.39 3.81
CA LYS A 277 12.72 -24.09 3.14
C LYS A 277 11.24 -23.65 2.99
N SER A 278 10.28 -24.43 3.48
CA SER A 278 8.84 -24.22 3.38
C SER A 278 8.16 -23.75 4.67
N ASN A 279 8.87 -23.69 5.80
CA ASN A 279 8.24 -23.50 7.12
C ASN A 279 8.37 -22.07 7.63
N TYR A 280 7.96 -21.10 6.80
CA TYR A 280 7.90 -19.70 7.19
C TYR A 280 6.64 -19.02 6.69
N PHE A 281 6.28 -17.92 7.33
CA PHE A 281 5.32 -16.95 6.82
C PHE A 281 5.97 -15.57 6.70
N LYS A 282 5.47 -14.76 5.76
CA LYS A 282 5.90 -13.38 5.56
C LYS A 282 5.13 -12.47 6.53
N ILE A 283 5.84 -11.60 7.24
CA ILE A 283 5.24 -10.53 8.05
C ILE A 283 5.77 -9.16 7.60
N PRO A 284 4.91 -8.13 7.45
CA PRO A 284 5.36 -6.76 7.17
C PRO A 284 6.40 -6.28 8.18
N ALA A 285 7.54 -5.74 7.73
CA ALA A 285 8.58 -5.26 8.64
C ALA A 285 8.09 -4.12 9.56
N ASN A 286 7.20 -3.29 9.02
CA ASN A 286 6.60 -2.16 9.73
C ASN A 286 5.59 -2.58 10.81
N PHE A 287 5.14 -3.83 10.83
CA PHE A 287 4.28 -4.37 11.89
C PHE A 287 4.86 -4.15 13.28
N PHE A 288 6.18 -4.33 13.43
CA PHE A 288 6.86 -4.12 14.70
C PHE A 288 7.26 -2.67 14.94
N LEU A 289 7.51 -1.89 13.88
CA LEU A 289 7.90 -0.49 13.98
C LEU A 289 6.73 0.41 14.43
N PHE A 290 5.51 0.05 14.06
CA PHE A 290 4.29 0.80 14.41
C PHE A 290 3.52 0.19 15.58
N ASP A 291 4.21 -0.52 16.49
CA ASP A 291 3.65 -1.04 17.73
C ASP A 291 2.34 -1.84 17.58
N CYS A 292 2.07 -2.41 16.40
CA CYS A 292 0.81 -3.12 16.11
C CYS A 292 0.59 -4.32 17.04
N LEU A 293 1.69 -4.85 17.60
CA LEU A 293 1.66 -5.90 18.61
C LEU A 293 1.00 -5.45 19.93
N LYS A 294 1.18 -4.20 20.35
CA LYS A 294 0.61 -3.67 21.60
C LYS A 294 -0.88 -3.37 21.46
N ASP A 295 -1.31 -2.97 20.27
CA ASP A 295 -2.70 -2.58 19.97
C ASP A 295 -3.67 -3.76 19.84
N MET A 296 -3.14 -4.98 19.78
CA MET A 296 -3.93 -6.18 19.55
C MET A 296 -4.06 -7.05 20.80
N VAL A 297 -5.24 -7.65 20.98
CA VAL A 297 -5.38 -8.76 21.93
C VAL A 297 -4.85 -10.05 21.34
N LEU A 298 -4.48 -11.01 22.19
CA LEU A 298 -3.89 -12.29 21.80
C LEU A 298 -4.64 -12.97 20.63
N LEU A 299 -5.96 -13.03 20.70
CA LEU A 299 -6.76 -13.69 19.67
C LEU A 299 -6.65 -13.01 18.29
N GLN A 300 -6.56 -11.68 18.25
CA GLN A 300 -6.37 -10.92 17.00
C GLN A 300 -4.99 -11.21 16.42
N LYS A 301 -3.95 -11.26 17.27
CA LYS A 301 -2.60 -11.59 16.84
C LYS A 301 -2.56 -12.97 16.20
N VAL A 302 -3.17 -13.97 16.85
CA VAL A 302 -3.24 -15.33 16.35
C VAL A 302 -3.96 -15.39 15.00
N ILE A 303 -5.13 -14.73 14.87
CA ILE A 303 -5.87 -14.68 13.62
C ILE A 303 -5.05 -13.99 12.52
N TYR A 304 -4.40 -12.88 12.82
CA TYR A 304 -3.55 -12.17 11.87
C TYR A 304 -2.38 -13.05 11.39
N LEU A 305 -1.66 -13.72 12.30
CA LEU A 305 -0.57 -14.63 11.91
C LEU A 305 -1.06 -15.82 11.07
N LEU A 306 -2.25 -16.36 11.37
CA LEU A 306 -2.85 -17.42 10.56
C LEU A 306 -3.19 -16.95 9.14
N ILE A 307 -3.69 -15.72 9.00
CA ILE A 307 -3.92 -15.09 7.69
C ILE A 307 -2.59 -14.96 6.93
N LEU A 308 -1.53 -14.46 7.57
CA LEU A 308 -0.20 -14.34 6.97
C LEU A 308 0.37 -15.70 6.52
N ASP A 309 0.23 -16.74 7.35
CA ASP A 309 0.71 -18.09 7.07
C ASP A 309 -0.03 -18.73 5.90
N ALA A 310 -1.36 -18.68 5.93
CA ALA A 310 -2.19 -19.17 4.84
C ALA A 310 -1.87 -18.46 3.51
N SER A 311 -1.78 -17.14 3.55
CA SER A 311 -1.44 -16.32 2.38
C SER A 311 -0.03 -16.62 1.84
N THR A 312 0.94 -16.84 2.73
CA THR A 312 2.31 -17.19 2.32
C THR A 312 2.38 -18.59 1.71
N LYS A 313 1.75 -19.58 2.34
CA LYS A 313 1.79 -20.99 1.91
C LYS A 313 1.02 -21.26 0.62
N THR A 314 -0.03 -20.49 0.35
CA THR A 314 -0.76 -20.55 -0.92
C THR A 314 -0.06 -19.81 -2.05
N GLY A 315 1.04 -19.09 -1.77
CA GLY A 315 1.76 -18.28 -2.75
C GLY A 315 1.01 -17.01 -3.16
N LYS A 316 -0.14 -16.71 -2.56
CA LYS A 316 -1.01 -15.58 -2.91
C LYS A 316 -0.69 -14.28 -2.16
N PHE A 317 0.29 -14.29 -1.25
CA PHE A 317 0.70 -13.11 -0.50
C PHE A 317 0.93 -11.87 -1.38
N PRO A 318 0.32 -10.70 -1.09
CA PRO A 318 -0.35 -10.31 0.17
C PRO A 318 -1.85 -10.63 0.24
N VAL A 319 -2.41 -11.40 -0.69
CA VAL A 319 -3.83 -11.77 -0.70
C VAL A 319 -4.04 -13.05 0.12
N PHE A 320 -5.07 -13.02 0.96
CA PHE A 320 -5.59 -14.16 1.70
C PHE A 320 -6.99 -14.48 1.19
N GLU A 321 -7.22 -15.73 0.83
CA GLU A 321 -8.54 -16.26 0.52
C GLU A 321 -8.87 -17.34 1.53
N MET A 322 -10.09 -17.31 2.08
CA MET A 322 -10.55 -18.35 3.00
C MET A 322 -10.77 -19.66 2.24
N ASP A 323 -10.14 -20.76 2.66
CA ASP A 323 -10.44 -22.10 2.11
C ASP A 323 -11.19 -22.96 3.14
N GLU A 324 -11.82 -24.07 2.70
CA GLU A 324 -12.57 -24.98 3.57
C GLU A 324 -11.72 -25.61 4.70
N LYS A 325 -10.39 -25.73 4.52
CA LYS A 325 -9.50 -26.34 5.52
C LYS A 325 -9.22 -25.36 6.66
N LEU A 326 -8.96 -24.11 6.31
CA LEU A 326 -8.85 -23.00 7.24
C LEU A 326 -10.20 -22.76 7.92
N GLU A 327 -11.30 -22.81 7.17
CA GLU A 327 -12.63 -22.74 7.74
C GLU A 327 -12.84 -23.82 8.79
N LYS A 328 -12.49 -25.09 8.54
CA LYS A 328 -12.54 -26.17 9.56
C LYS A 328 -11.64 -25.90 10.77
N TYR A 329 -10.46 -25.32 10.56
CA TYR A 329 -9.56 -24.94 11.67
C TYR A 329 -10.18 -23.81 12.51
N PHE A 330 -10.82 -22.84 11.85
CA PHE A 330 -11.54 -21.73 12.46
C PHE A 330 -12.93 -22.11 12.98
N MET A 331 -13.58 -23.18 12.51
CA MET A 331 -14.91 -23.63 12.94
C MET A 331 -14.92 -24.19 14.37
N ASN A 332 -13.76 -24.60 14.89
CA ASN A 332 -13.59 -24.85 16.33
C ASN A 332 -13.68 -23.54 17.15
N MET A 333 -13.46 -22.40 16.51
CA MET A 333 -13.79 -21.07 17.04
C MET A 333 -15.22 -20.73 16.63
N LYS A 334 -16.00 -20.12 17.52
CA LYS A 334 -17.37 -19.70 17.15
C LYS A 334 -17.27 -18.67 16.01
N ALA A 335 -18.03 -18.85 14.93
CA ALA A 335 -17.95 -18.02 13.72
C ALA A 335 -18.03 -16.50 13.98
N HIS A 336 -18.86 -16.07 14.95
CA HIS A 336 -18.94 -14.66 15.36
C HIS A 336 -17.64 -14.13 15.96
N VAL A 337 -16.94 -14.94 16.78
CA VAL A 337 -15.66 -14.54 17.39
C VAL A 337 -14.61 -14.29 16.31
N PHE A 338 -14.55 -15.15 15.30
CA PHE A 338 -13.61 -14.96 14.19
C PHE A 338 -13.95 -13.69 13.40
N LYS A 339 -15.22 -13.51 13.03
CA LYS A 339 -15.70 -12.31 12.32
C LYS A 339 -15.42 -11.02 13.07
N ASP A 340 -15.67 -10.99 14.39
CA ASP A 340 -15.42 -9.81 15.21
C ASP A 340 -13.94 -9.42 15.26
N ASN A 341 -13.05 -10.42 15.24
CA ASN A 341 -11.61 -10.15 15.21
C ASN A 341 -11.13 -9.73 13.81
N LEU A 342 -11.70 -10.26 12.72
CA LEU A 342 -11.43 -9.75 11.37
C LEU A 342 -11.82 -8.26 11.24
N ILE A 343 -13.00 -7.88 11.73
CA ILE A 343 -13.43 -6.47 11.77
C ILE A 343 -12.42 -5.61 12.54
N LYS A 344 -11.89 -6.11 13.65
CA LYS A 344 -10.88 -5.37 14.43
C LYS A 344 -9.53 -5.24 13.69
N LEU A 345 -9.14 -6.26 12.93
CA LEU A 345 -7.94 -6.19 12.08
C LEU A 345 -8.13 -5.19 10.94
N GLU A 346 -9.32 -5.15 10.32
CA GLU A 346 -9.70 -4.15 9.31
C GLU A 346 -9.69 -2.73 9.89
N LYS A 347 -10.32 -2.51 11.05
CA LYS A 347 -10.28 -1.23 11.79
C LYS A 347 -8.87 -0.77 12.12
N ASN A 348 -7.98 -1.73 12.34
CA ASN A 348 -6.57 -1.46 12.62
C ASN A 348 -5.72 -1.37 11.35
N LEU A 349 -6.33 -1.34 10.16
CA LEU A 349 -5.67 -1.22 8.86
C LEU A 349 -4.57 -2.27 8.67
N LEU A 350 -4.82 -3.50 9.13
CA LEU A 350 -3.93 -4.64 8.93
C LEU A 350 -4.37 -5.52 7.77
N ILE A 351 -5.65 -5.47 7.44
CA ILE A 351 -6.27 -6.14 6.31
C ILE A 351 -7.34 -5.25 5.68
N GLU A 352 -7.66 -5.50 4.42
CA GLU A 352 -8.77 -4.89 3.69
C GLU A 352 -9.52 -5.96 2.88
N PRO A 353 -10.86 -5.92 2.75
CA PRO A 353 -11.55 -6.86 1.88
C PRO A 353 -11.08 -6.73 0.42
N ALA A 354 -10.74 -7.86 -0.21
CA ALA A 354 -10.38 -7.90 -1.62
C ALA A 354 -11.66 -7.96 -2.46
N TYR A 355 -12.08 -6.82 -3.00
CA TYR A 355 -13.22 -6.75 -3.91
C TYR A 355 -12.76 -7.05 -5.33
N SER A 356 -13.12 -8.20 -5.89
CA SER A 356 -12.91 -8.49 -7.32
C SER A 356 -14.20 -8.98 -7.98
N SER A 357 -14.37 -8.65 -9.26
CA SER A 357 -15.49 -9.09 -10.10
C SER A 357 -15.44 -10.59 -10.44
N ASN A 358 -14.28 -11.25 -10.24
CA ASN A 358 -14.03 -12.66 -10.57
C ASN A 358 -13.94 -13.58 -9.35
N LEU A 359 -14.01 -13.05 -8.12
CA LEU A 359 -14.13 -13.86 -6.92
C LEU A 359 -15.56 -14.38 -6.85
N SER A 360 -15.72 -15.70 -6.85
CA SER A 360 -17.01 -16.32 -6.54
C SER A 360 -17.53 -15.71 -5.24
N LEU A 361 -18.75 -15.16 -5.27
CA LEU A 361 -19.46 -14.43 -4.19
C LEU A 361 -19.51 -15.14 -2.82
N ASN A 362 -18.97 -16.35 -2.71
CA ASN A 362 -19.06 -17.25 -1.56
C ASN A 362 -17.77 -17.35 -0.73
N VAL A 363 -16.64 -16.81 -1.16
CA VAL A 363 -15.37 -16.93 -0.42
C VAL A 363 -14.82 -15.55 -0.02
N PRO A 364 -14.75 -15.25 1.29
CA PRO A 364 -14.13 -14.02 1.78
C PRO A 364 -12.64 -13.97 1.39
N ALA A 365 -12.24 -12.88 0.73
CA ALA A 365 -10.85 -12.60 0.40
C ALA A 365 -10.43 -11.26 1.02
N PHE A 366 -9.17 -11.18 1.43
CA PHE A 366 -8.59 -10.01 2.11
C PHE A 366 -7.19 -9.72 1.56
N ILE A 367 -6.85 -8.45 1.46
CA ILE A 367 -5.51 -7.94 1.19
C ILE A 367 -4.85 -7.64 2.52
N ILE A 368 -3.65 -8.17 2.76
CA ILE A 368 -2.81 -7.82 3.90
C ILE A 368 -2.13 -6.48 3.64
N LEU A 369 -2.28 -5.54 4.56
CA LEU A 369 -1.75 -4.19 4.43
C LEU A 369 -0.38 -4.04 5.12
N ASP A 370 0.46 -3.13 4.62
CA ASP A 370 1.69 -2.72 5.30
C ASP A 370 1.35 -1.61 6.33
N PRO A 371 1.63 -1.80 7.63
CA PRO A 371 1.32 -0.80 8.65
C PRO A 371 1.98 0.57 8.45
N LYS A 372 2.98 0.72 7.56
CA LYS A 372 3.54 2.04 7.20
C LYS A 372 2.51 2.99 6.56
N ASP A 373 1.45 2.45 5.99
CA ASP A 373 0.31 3.24 5.53
C ASP A 373 -0.43 3.92 6.72
N LYS A 374 -0.13 3.56 7.98
CA LYS A 374 -0.62 4.22 9.21
C LYS A 374 0.08 5.52 9.62
N VAL A 375 1.24 5.89 9.06
CA VAL A 375 2.00 7.08 9.54
C VAL A 375 1.22 8.39 9.33
N ALA A 376 0.11 8.36 8.60
CA ALA A 376 -0.78 9.50 8.42
C ALA A 376 -1.87 9.64 9.50
N THR A 377 -2.03 8.75 10.49
CA THR A 377 -3.26 8.81 11.30
C THR A 377 -3.21 9.84 12.44
N ASP A 378 -2.33 9.76 13.44
CA ASP A 378 -2.33 10.80 14.50
C ASP A 378 -1.88 12.18 14.01
N LYS A 379 -0.85 12.23 13.14
CA LYS A 379 -0.38 13.48 12.54
C LYS A 379 -1.33 14.00 11.46
N GLY A 380 -1.89 13.14 10.61
CA GLY A 380 -2.83 13.56 9.58
C GLY A 380 -4.17 13.97 10.19
N PHE A 381 -4.66 13.30 11.24
CA PHE A 381 -5.83 13.80 11.98
C PHE A 381 -5.53 15.11 12.69
N ALA A 382 -4.33 15.33 13.24
CA ALA A 382 -3.96 16.65 13.77
C ALA A 382 -4.00 17.74 12.68
N ILE A 383 -3.50 17.45 11.48
CA ILE A 383 -3.57 18.37 10.32
C ILE A 383 -5.04 18.63 9.92
N LEU A 384 -5.85 17.57 9.78
CA LEU A 384 -7.26 17.70 9.42
C LEU A 384 -8.06 18.46 10.48
N LYS A 385 -7.80 18.23 11.77
CA LYS A 385 -8.43 18.97 12.88
C LYS A 385 -8.05 20.44 12.85
N HIS A 386 -6.80 20.76 12.54
CA HIS A 386 -6.34 22.13 12.37
C HIS A 386 -7.01 22.81 11.16
N GLN A 387 -7.15 22.10 10.03
CA GLN A 387 -7.69 22.67 8.79
C GLN A 387 -9.22 22.80 8.77
N TYR A 388 -9.94 21.78 9.25
CA TYR A 388 -11.40 21.68 9.11
C TYR A 388 -12.14 21.87 10.45
N GLY A 389 -11.43 21.91 11.57
CA GLY A 389 -12.00 21.95 12.92
C GLY A 389 -12.36 20.55 13.45
N GLU A 390 -12.22 20.38 14.76
CA GLU A 390 -12.39 19.07 15.42
C GLU A 390 -13.78 18.46 15.20
N GLU A 391 -14.84 19.26 15.31
CA GLU A 391 -16.22 18.78 15.16
C GLU A 391 -16.49 18.17 13.78
N LYS A 392 -16.01 18.81 12.70
CA LYS A 392 -16.18 18.31 11.33
C LYS A 392 -15.40 17.01 11.12
N VAL A 393 -14.17 16.94 11.63
CA VAL A 393 -13.34 15.73 11.55
C VAL A 393 -14.01 14.57 12.27
N GLU A 394 -14.54 14.77 13.49
CA GLU A 394 -15.22 13.70 14.21
C GLU A 394 -16.52 13.25 13.50
N LYS A 395 -17.26 14.16 12.87
CA LYS A 395 -18.40 13.83 12.01
C LYS A 395 -18.00 12.97 10.79
N ALA A 396 -16.92 13.32 10.11
CA ALA A 396 -16.40 12.54 8.99
C ALA A 396 -15.88 11.17 9.43
N ARG A 397 -15.20 11.10 10.58
CA ARG A 397 -14.77 9.84 11.21
C ARG A 397 -15.95 8.95 11.57
N PHE A 398 -17.04 9.54 12.08
CA PHE A 398 -18.27 8.79 12.37
C PHE A 398 -18.88 8.17 11.11
N MET A 399 -18.84 8.85 9.98
CA MET A 399 -19.27 8.28 8.70
C MET A 399 -18.34 7.15 8.24
N ALA A 400 -17.03 7.38 8.28
CA ALA A 400 -16.01 6.38 7.96
C ALA A 400 -16.12 5.12 8.84
N ALA A 401 -16.52 5.27 10.10
CA ALA A 401 -16.72 4.18 11.05
C ALA A 401 -17.79 3.17 10.59
N GLN A 402 -18.75 3.58 9.76
CA GLN A 402 -19.76 2.66 9.18
C GLN A 402 -19.12 1.59 8.28
N PHE A 403 -17.90 1.84 7.80
CA PHE A 403 -17.13 0.95 6.95
C PHE A 403 -15.85 0.46 7.63
N ASN A 404 -15.73 0.58 8.96
CA ASN A 404 -14.52 0.22 9.72
C ASN A 404 -13.26 1.01 9.31
N LYS A 405 -13.43 2.21 8.73
CA LYS A 405 -12.32 3.04 8.23
C LYS A 405 -12.17 4.34 9.01
N GLU A 406 -12.62 4.40 10.27
CA GLU A 406 -12.53 5.60 11.12
C GLU A 406 -11.10 6.07 11.43
N LYS A 407 -10.12 5.20 11.20
CA LYS A 407 -8.69 5.49 11.32
C LYS A 407 -8.03 5.82 9.99
N ASP A 408 -8.73 5.71 8.85
CA ASP A 408 -8.16 6.01 7.54
C ASP A 408 -8.23 7.52 7.29
N SER A 409 -7.09 8.21 7.44
CA SER A 409 -7.02 9.67 7.33
C SER A 409 -7.29 10.18 5.91
N GLU A 410 -6.96 9.40 4.88
CA GLU A 410 -7.23 9.81 3.49
C GLU A 410 -8.73 9.69 3.19
N LEU A 411 -9.35 8.59 3.61
CA LEU A 411 -10.80 8.41 3.50
C LEU A 411 -11.55 9.50 4.28
N VAL A 412 -11.12 9.82 5.50
CA VAL A 412 -11.73 10.89 6.29
C VAL A 412 -11.55 12.26 5.62
N LYS A 413 -10.39 12.52 5.01
CA LYS A 413 -10.15 13.74 4.22
C LYS A 413 -11.09 13.83 3.02
N ASP A 414 -11.30 12.73 2.31
CA ASP A 414 -12.24 12.70 1.18
C ASP A 414 -13.68 12.94 1.63
N VAL A 415 -14.09 12.33 2.75
CA VAL A 415 -15.42 12.59 3.34
C VAL A 415 -15.58 14.05 3.73
N LEU A 416 -14.56 14.67 4.33
CA LEU A 416 -14.56 16.09 4.66
C LEU A 416 -14.74 16.96 3.42
N TYR A 417 -14.01 16.68 2.34
CA TYR A 417 -14.17 17.36 1.06
C TYR A 417 -15.63 17.30 0.57
N TYR A 418 -16.23 16.11 0.55
CA TYR A 418 -17.62 15.97 0.11
C TYR A 418 -18.65 16.61 1.06
N ILE A 419 -18.37 16.70 2.37
CA ILE A 419 -19.25 17.42 3.30
C ILE A 419 -19.30 18.91 2.98
N GLU A 420 -18.18 19.50 2.55
CA GLU A 420 -18.13 20.92 2.16
C GLU A 420 -18.90 21.18 0.87
N GLU A 421 -18.85 20.25 -0.09
CA GLU A 421 -19.52 20.38 -1.38
C GLU A 421 -21.02 20.01 -1.37
N LEU A 422 -21.39 18.93 -0.67
CA LEU A 422 -22.73 18.33 -0.71
C LEU A 422 -23.53 18.52 0.57
N SER A 423 -23.01 19.18 1.60
CA SER A 423 -23.56 19.19 2.97
C SER A 423 -23.57 17.82 3.65
N PHE A 424 -23.47 17.83 4.99
CA PHE A 424 -23.41 16.62 5.80
C PHE A 424 -24.58 15.65 5.57
N MET A 425 -25.80 16.17 5.44
CA MET A 425 -27.01 15.34 5.31
C MET A 425 -27.07 14.56 3.99
N GLU A 426 -26.54 15.11 2.89
CA GLU A 426 -26.52 14.41 1.60
C GLU A 426 -25.43 13.35 1.57
N VAL A 427 -24.25 13.68 2.09
CA VAL A 427 -23.16 12.71 2.29
C VAL A 427 -23.65 11.54 3.16
N GLN A 428 -24.38 11.82 4.24
CA GLN A 428 -24.93 10.80 5.13
C GLN A 428 -25.94 9.88 4.44
N LYS A 429 -26.80 10.42 3.56
CA LYS A 429 -27.74 9.60 2.78
C LYS A 429 -27.02 8.63 1.85
N ILE A 430 -25.92 9.06 1.23
CA ILE A 430 -25.13 8.21 0.33
C ILE A 430 -24.41 7.11 1.13
N PHE A 431 -23.79 7.47 2.26
CA PHE A 431 -23.18 6.51 3.18
C PHE A 431 -24.20 5.45 3.63
N LYS A 432 -25.41 5.88 4.03
CA LYS A 432 -26.49 4.98 4.44
C LYS A 432 -26.92 4.04 3.31
N TYR A 433 -27.12 4.55 2.10
CA TYR A 433 -27.48 3.74 0.94
C TYR A 433 -26.46 2.63 0.67
N VAL A 434 -25.16 2.97 0.67
CA VAL A 434 -24.10 1.99 0.44
C VAL A 434 -23.99 1.01 1.61
N TYR A 435 -24.17 1.46 2.84
CA TYR A 435 -24.11 0.61 4.03
C TYR A 435 -25.24 -0.43 4.08
N GLU A 436 -26.42 -0.10 3.55
CA GLU A 436 -27.58 -0.99 3.45
C GLU A 436 -27.41 -2.08 2.39
N LEU A 437 -26.41 -2.00 1.52
CA LEU A 437 -26.09 -3.06 0.57
C LEU A 437 -25.63 -4.35 1.28
N PRO A 438 -25.83 -5.54 0.68
CA PRO A 438 -25.37 -6.80 1.24
C PRO A 438 -23.89 -6.76 1.63
N LEU A 439 -23.53 -7.40 2.75
CA LEU A 439 -22.15 -7.43 3.28
C LEU A 439 -21.11 -7.92 2.26
N ASN A 440 -21.51 -8.80 1.35
CA ASN A 440 -20.70 -9.39 0.28
C ASN A 440 -20.85 -8.66 -1.07
N SER A 441 -21.54 -7.52 -1.12
CA SER A 441 -21.67 -6.74 -2.34
C SER A 441 -20.35 -6.04 -2.67
N ALA A 442 -19.86 -6.21 -3.90
CA ALA A 442 -18.73 -5.44 -4.43
C ALA A 442 -19.01 -3.92 -4.49
N GLN A 443 -20.26 -3.52 -4.33
CA GLN A 443 -20.69 -2.12 -4.24
C GLN A 443 -20.67 -1.61 -2.79
N ARG A 444 -20.48 -2.46 -1.78
CA ARG A 444 -20.38 -2.06 -0.38
C ARG A 444 -18.94 -1.71 -0.01
N ASN A 445 -18.38 -0.71 -0.68
CA ASN A 445 -17.05 -0.18 -0.40
C ASN A 445 -16.99 1.34 -0.61
N PHE A 446 -15.89 1.95 -0.17
CA PHE A 446 -15.72 3.40 -0.25
C PHE A 446 -15.56 3.92 -1.69
N ILE A 447 -15.11 3.07 -2.63
CA ILE A 447 -15.05 3.44 -4.06
C ILE A 447 -16.45 3.74 -4.59
N GLU A 448 -17.43 2.92 -4.23
CA GLU A 448 -18.82 3.13 -4.63
C GLU A 448 -19.45 4.35 -3.93
N ILE A 449 -19.06 4.63 -2.69
CA ILE A 449 -19.45 5.88 -1.98
C ILE A 449 -18.93 7.09 -2.74
N LYS A 450 -17.64 7.11 -3.12
CA LYS A 450 -17.03 8.16 -3.93
C LYS A 450 -17.74 8.34 -5.27
N LYS A 451 -18.05 7.25 -5.97
CA LYS A 451 -18.80 7.29 -7.24
C LYS A 451 -20.17 7.93 -7.07
N ASN A 452 -20.92 7.56 -6.03
CA ASN A 452 -22.24 8.11 -5.77
C ASN A 452 -22.19 9.58 -5.32
N MET A 453 -21.15 9.98 -4.57
CA MET A 453 -20.91 11.39 -4.23
C MET A 453 -20.58 12.23 -5.46
N ALA A 454 -19.66 11.75 -6.31
CA ALA A 454 -19.32 12.41 -7.56
C ALA A 454 -20.55 12.59 -8.46
N LYS A 455 -21.35 11.54 -8.67
CA LYS A 455 -22.61 11.62 -9.43
C LYS A 455 -23.56 12.68 -8.88
N ARG A 456 -23.68 12.78 -7.55
CA ARG A 456 -24.57 13.76 -6.90
C ARG A 456 -24.07 15.19 -7.07
N LEU A 457 -22.75 15.39 -6.98
CA LEU A 457 -22.06 16.64 -7.27
C LEU A 457 -22.34 17.12 -8.70
N PHE A 458 -22.16 16.24 -9.69
CA PHE A 458 -22.47 16.56 -11.10
C PHE A 458 -23.95 16.93 -11.29
N SER A 459 -24.89 16.19 -10.69
CA SER A 459 -26.32 16.51 -10.80
C SER A 459 -26.72 17.86 -10.18
N LYS A 460 -25.96 18.37 -9.21
CA LYS A 460 -26.19 19.72 -8.65
C LYS A 460 -25.67 20.82 -9.58
N LEU A 461 -24.55 20.58 -10.26
CA LEU A 461 -23.98 21.52 -11.21
C LEU A 461 -24.92 21.70 -12.42
N ASP A 462 -25.47 20.60 -12.94
CA ASP A 462 -26.45 20.61 -14.05
C ASP A 462 -27.79 21.28 -13.68
N SER A 463 -28.12 21.38 -12.38
CA SER A 463 -29.35 22.02 -11.89
C SER A 463 -29.22 23.52 -11.61
N LYS A 464 -28.01 24.08 -11.77
CA LYS A 464 -27.69 25.49 -11.55
C LYS A 464 -27.52 26.29 -12.85
N GLU A 465 -27.57 25.63 -13.99
CA GLU A 465 -27.84 26.24 -15.32
C GLU A 465 -29.36 26.37 -15.53
#